data_AF-A0A833WAY7-F1
#
_entry.id   AF-A0A833WAY7-F1
#
_cell.length_a   1.000
_cell.length_b   1.000
_cell.length_c   1.000
_cell.angle_alpha   90.00
_cell.angle_beta   90.00
_cell.angle_gamma   90.00
#
_symmetry.space_group_name_H-M   'P 1'
#
loop_
_entity.id
_entity.type
_entity.pdbx_description
1 polymer ?
#
loop_
_entity_poly.entity_id
_entity_poly.type
_entity_poly.pdbx_seq_one_letter_code
_entity_poly.pdbx_strand_id
1 'polypeptide(L)'
;FGREYFRLSEEGHSTDDDKSFLHGYKSVLTSKGKEETMANLARWEFWHYRFGFRHPWNRYLQVGTLTRQCAYKIEDLNSYTKYFEIQTPTEFRREIHQPCIKICSESGKALKELASAIKKMRRSTSVNFHIANSKIEAEKLKSMLNMTSLWENADFREIIPTAAVGLILIDIVTCNEKIVEAFQELASRARFERMDDSVSPSNDV
;
A
#
# COMPACT_ATOMS: atom_id res chain seq x y z
N PHE A 1 -3.79 -10.92 -1.79
CA PHE A 1 -3.58 -11.13 -0.35
C PHE A 1 -4.87 -11.37 0.42
N GLY A 2 -5.62 -10.37 0.92
CA GLY A 2 -6.73 -10.61 1.88
C GLY A 2 -7.71 -11.73 1.49
N ARG A 3 -8.22 -11.73 0.25
CA ARG A 3 -9.10 -12.81 -0.23
C ARG A 3 -8.44 -14.19 -0.27
N GLU A 4 -7.18 -14.23 -0.66
CA GLU A 4 -6.41 -15.47 -0.82
C GLU A 4 -5.89 -16.02 0.50
N TYR A 5 -5.50 -15.15 1.43
CA TYR A 5 -5.09 -15.56 2.75
C TYR A 5 -6.26 -16.15 3.51
N PHE A 6 -7.46 -15.55 3.46
CA PHE A 6 -8.60 -15.97 4.28
C PHE A 6 -9.53 -17.02 3.66
N ARG A 7 -9.55 -17.24 2.32
CA ARG A 7 -10.31 -18.30 1.59
C ARG A 7 -11.57 -18.81 2.30
N LEU A 8 -12.57 -17.93 2.48
CA LEU A 8 -13.79 -18.23 3.25
C LEU A 8 -15.03 -18.58 2.40
N SER A 9 -14.93 -18.84 1.08
CA SER A 9 -16.08 -19.34 0.29
C SER A 9 -15.68 -20.21 -0.88
N GLU A 10 -16.54 -21.21 -1.11
CA GLU A 10 -16.70 -22.05 -2.29
C GLU A 10 -16.78 -21.20 -3.56
N GLU A 11 -15.73 -21.20 -4.38
CA GLU A 11 -15.81 -21.04 -5.83
C GLU A 11 -14.39 -21.28 -6.37
N GLY A 12 -14.22 -22.45 -6.99
CA GLY A 12 -12.99 -22.82 -7.66
C GLY A 12 -12.80 -21.96 -8.89
N HIS A 13 -11.72 -21.17 -8.92
CA HIS A 13 -10.64 -21.26 -9.91
C HIS A 13 -9.61 -20.17 -9.58
N SER A 14 -8.54 -20.50 -8.83
CA SER A 14 -7.37 -19.61 -8.82
C SER A 14 -6.64 -19.81 -10.14
N THR A 15 -6.72 -18.86 -11.07
CA THR A 15 -5.90 -18.87 -12.28
C THR A 15 -4.44 -18.55 -11.90
N ASP A 16 -3.48 -19.08 -12.66
CA ASP A 16 -2.05 -18.88 -12.41
C ASP A 16 -1.63 -17.39 -12.49
N ASP A 17 -2.44 -16.59 -13.19
CA ASP A 17 -2.28 -15.15 -13.35
C ASP A 17 -2.43 -14.37 -12.03
N ASP A 18 -3.32 -14.81 -11.13
CA ASP A 18 -3.52 -14.21 -9.80
C ASP A 18 -2.27 -14.38 -8.91
N LYS A 19 -1.55 -15.50 -9.06
CA LYS A 19 -0.31 -15.74 -8.32
C LYS A 19 0.83 -14.84 -8.79
N SER A 20 0.86 -14.50 -10.08
CA SER A 20 1.85 -13.58 -10.64
C SER A 20 1.67 -12.16 -10.08
N PHE A 21 0.42 -11.71 -9.93
CA PHE A 21 0.08 -10.39 -9.38
C PHE A 21 0.56 -10.21 -7.94
N LEU A 22 0.47 -11.27 -7.12
CA LEU A 22 0.97 -11.24 -5.74
C LEU A 22 2.46 -10.96 -5.65
N HIS A 23 3.24 -11.29 -6.68
CA HIS A 23 4.68 -11.11 -6.69
C HIS A 23 5.11 -9.76 -7.28
N GLY A 24 4.17 -8.91 -7.71
CA GLY A 24 4.47 -7.61 -8.33
C GLY A 24 5.34 -6.70 -7.46
N TYR A 25 5.21 -6.78 -6.13
CA TYR A 25 6.01 -6.00 -5.18
C TYR A 25 7.52 -6.36 -5.22
N LYS A 26 7.91 -7.54 -5.72
CA LYS A 26 9.33 -7.93 -5.83
C LYS A 26 10.13 -7.02 -6.76
N SER A 27 9.47 -6.47 -7.79
CA SER A 27 10.08 -5.48 -8.66
C SER A 27 10.50 -4.21 -7.90
N VAL A 28 9.75 -3.83 -6.86
CA VAL A 28 10.04 -2.69 -5.98
C VAL A 28 11.26 -2.98 -5.09
N LEU A 29 11.40 -4.21 -4.58
CA LEU A 29 12.53 -4.58 -3.73
C LEU A 29 13.89 -4.37 -4.43
N THR A 30 13.93 -4.59 -5.74
CA THR A 30 15.14 -4.48 -6.57
C THR A 30 15.28 -3.12 -7.29
N SER A 31 14.37 -2.17 -7.05
CA SER A 31 14.28 -0.93 -7.83
C SER A 31 15.33 0.13 -7.47
N LYS A 32 15.95 0.05 -6.29
CA LYS A 32 16.79 1.10 -5.70
C LYS A 32 17.85 1.66 -6.67
N GLY A 33 18.70 0.79 -7.22
CA GLY A 33 19.80 1.23 -8.09
C GLY A 33 19.32 1.89 -9.39
N LYS A 34 18.20 1.41 -9.95
CA LYS A 34 17.58 2.01 -11.14
C LYS A 34 17.02 3.39 -10.82
N GLU A 35 16.31 3.52 -9.70
CA GLU A 35 15.76 4.82 -9.25
C GLU A 35 16.84 5.85 -8.99
N GLU A 36 17.91 5.49 -8.29
CA GLU A 36 19.05 6.39 -8.00
C GLU A 36 19.75 6.83 -9.29
N THR A 37 19.94 5.89 -10.23
CA THR A 37 20.52 6.20 -11.54
C THR A 37 19.64 7.17 -12.32
N MET A 38 18.33 6.91 -12.39
CA MET A 38 17.37 7.79 -13.07
C MET A 38 17.32 9.18 -12.44
N ALA A 39 17.28 9.27 -11.11
CA ALA A 39 17.31 10.55 -10.41
C ALA A 39 18.60 11.33 -10.67
N ASN A 40 19.75 10.64 -10.76
CA ASN A 40 21.03 11.27 -11.09
C ASN A 40 21.07 11.77 -12.54
N LEU A 41 20.56 11.01 -13.50
CA LEU A 41 20.47 11.43 -14.91
C LEU A 41 19.53 12.62 -15.06
N ALA A 42 18.35 12.57 -14.43
CA ALA A 42 17.34 13.61 -14.52
C ALA A 42 17.76 14.95 -13.88
N ARG A 43 18.76 14.94 -12.98
CA ARG A 43 19.37 16.17 -12.44
C ARG A 43 20.14 16.97 -13.49
N TRP A 44 20.61 16.31 -14.55
CA TRP A 44 21.34 16.94 -15.65
C TRP A 44 20.44 17.37 -16.81
N GLU A 45 19.16 16.98 -16.79
CA GLU A 45 18.22 17.43 -17.80
C GLU A 45 18.01 18.93 -17.70
N PHE A 46 18.11 19.61 -18.84
CA PHE A 46 17.72 21.00 -18.97
C PHE A 46 16.23 21.14 -18.65
N TRP A 47 15.82 22.37 -18.32
CA TRP A 47 14.44 22.68 -17.99
C TRP A 47 13.48 22.14 -19.07
N HIS A 48 12.53 21.27 -18.67
CA HIS A 48 11.60 20.64 -19.60
C HIS A 48 10.18 20.64 -19.04
N TYR A 49 9.27 21.35 -19.70
CA TYR A 49 7.82 21.44 -19.42
C TYR A 49 7.41 21.22 -17.95
N ARG A 50 7.06 20.00 -17.54
CA ARG A 50 6.57 19.66 -16.19
C ARG A 50 7.65 19.62 -15.10
N PHE A 51 8.91 19.52 -15.48
CA PHE A 51 10.06 19.47 -14.59
C PHE A 51 10.75 20.82 -14.59
N GLY A 52 10.49 21.63 -13.56
CA GLY A 52 11.02 22.99 -13.42
C GLY A 52 12.52 23.04 -13.10
N PHE A 53 13.09 24.25 -13.12
CA PHE A 53 14.44 24.50 -12.63
C PHE A 53 14.61 24.01 -11.17
N ARG A 54 15.68 23.25 -10.91
CA ARG A 54 15.98 22.62 -9.60
C ARG A 54 14.86 21.71 -9.10
N HIS A 55 14.36 20.82 -9.96
CA HIS A 55 13.36 19.82 -9.59
C HIS A 55 13.81 18.93 -8.41
N PRO A 56 12.94 18.61 -7.43
CA PRO A 56 13.32 17.93 -6.19
C PRO A 56 13.45 16.40 -6.36
N TRP A 57 14.38 15.95 -7.20
CA TRP A 57 14.61 14.53 -7.50
C TRP A 57 14.86 13.67 -6.25
N ASN A 58 15.52 14.23 -5.23
CA ASN A 58 15.78 13.54 -3.96
C ASN A 58 14.50 13.13 -3.22
N ARG A 59 13.38 13.86 -3.40
CA ARG A 59 12.09 13.52 -2.77
C ARG A 59 11.44 12.31 -3.41
N TYR A 60 11.66 12.07 -4.71
CA TYR A 60 11.24 10.82 -5.34
C TYR A 60 11.97 9.60 -4.74
N LEU A 61 13.28 9.73 -4.47
CA LEU A 61 14.07 8.67 -3.84
C LEU A 61 13.60 8.38 -2.40
N GLN A 62 13.17 9.41 -1.68
CA GLN A 62 12.58 9.25 -0.35
C GLN A 62 11.26 8.47 -0.40
N VAL A 63 10.35 8.82 -1.32
CA VAL A 63 9.11 8.06 -1.56
C VAL A 63 9.45 6.61 -1.92
N GLY A 64 10.37 6.38 -2.86
CA GLY A 64 10.81 5.04 -3.24
C GLY A 64 11.38 4.23 -2.07
N THR A 65 12.10 4.87 -1.16
CA THR A 65 12.67 4.21 0.03
C THR A 65 11.59 3.74 0.99
N LEU A 66 10.58 4.57 1.26
CA LEU A 66 9.44 4.18 2.08
C LEU A 66 8.59 3.10 1.40
N THR A 67 8.39 3.19 0.08
CA THR A 67 7.69 2.16 -0.69
C THR A 67 8.41 0.81 -0.62
N ARG A 68 9.75 0.79 -0.67
CA ARG A 68 10.54 -0.44 -0.45
C ARG A 68 10.38 -1.00 0.95
N GLN A 69 10.39 -0.16 1.99
CA GLN A 69 10.14 -0.60 3.36
C GLN A 69 8.74 -1.24 3.48
N CYS A 70 7.72 -0.68 2.81
CA CYS A 70 6.40 -1.29 2.72
C CYS A 70 6.44 -2.64 1.99
N ALA A 71 7.16 -2.71 0.88
CA ALA A 71 7.29 -3.94 0.09
C ALA A 71 7.93 -5.10 0.87
N TYR A 72 8.89 -4.83 1.77
CA TYR A 72 9.43 -5.87 2.67
C TYR A 72 8.35 -6.43 3.61
N LYS A 73 7.50 -5.57 4.20
CA LYS A 73 6.37 -6.02 5.02
C LYS A 73 5.38 -6.86 4.21
N ILE A 74 5.19 -6.54 2.93
CA ILE A 74 4.36 -7.34 2.02
C ILE A 74 5.01 -8.70 1.70
N GLU A 75 6.34 -8.79 1.59
CA GLU A 75 7.04 -10.08 1.48
C GLU A 75 6.82 -10.93 2.74
N ASP A 76 6.97 -10.33 3.93
CA ASP A 76 6.71 -11.01 5.20
C ASP A 76 5.28 -11.55 5.24
N LEU A 77 4.32 -10.71 4.86
CA LEU A 77 2.91 -11.06 4.74
C LEU A 77 2.70 -12.23 3.74
N ASN A 78 3.33 -12.17 2.56
CA ASN A 78 3.24 -13.21 1.52
C ASN A 78 3.85 -14.54 1.96
N SER A 79 4.88 -14.51 2.83
CA SER A 79 5.48 -15.72 3.38
C SER A 79 4.45 -16.51 4.19
N TYR A 80 3.61 -15.85 4.99
CA TYR A 80 2.55 -16.50 5.76
C TYR A 80 1.50 -17.18 4.88
N THR A 81 1.17 -16.64 3.70
CA THR A 81 0.26 -17.32 2.74
C THR A 81 0.86 -18.60 2.17
N LYS A 82 2.19 -18.67 1.99
CA LYS A 82 2.86 -19.85 1.42
C LYS A 82 3.03 -20.99 2.41
N TYR A 83 3.26 -20.68 3.68
CA TYR A 83 3.52 -21.68 4.72
C TYR A 83 2.25 -22.11 5.46
N PHE A 84 1.22 -21.26 5.50
CA PHE A 84 0.00 -21.53 6.24
C PHE A 84 -1.09 -22.10 5.32
N GLU A 85 -0.93 -23.38 4.97
CA GLU A 85 -1.93 -24.17 4.27
C GLU A 85 -2.76 -24.94 5.31
N ILE A 86 -3.74 -24.29 5.97
CA ILE A 86 -4.49 -24.95 7.05
C ILE A 86 -6.01 -24.84 6.87
N GLN A 87 -6.61 -26.00 7.15
CA GLN A 87 -8.00 -26.41 7.19
C GLN A 87 -8.90 -25.48 8.02
N THR A 88 -10.20 -25.57 7.73
CA THR A 88 -11.37 -25.03 8.43
C THR A 88 -11.12 -23.77 9.29
N PRO A 89 -11.48 -22.57 8.82
CA PRO A 89 -11.18 -21.32 9.53
C PRO A 89 -11.83 -21.28 10.92
N THR A 90 -11.02 -21.04 11.96
CA THR A 90 -11.51 -20.84 13.33
C THR A 90 -12.36 -19.58 13.48
N GLU A 91 -13.08 -19.50 14.60
CA GLU A 91 -13.83 -18.32 15.02
C GLU A 91 -12.93 -17.07 15.07
N PHE A 92 -11.72 -17.18 15.64
CA PHE A 92 -10.72 -16.10 15.66
C PHE A 92 -10.43 -15.54 14.26
N ARG A 93 -10.16 -16.43 13.31
CA ARG A 93 -9.85 -16.07 11.93
C ARG A 93 -11.06 -15.46 11.22
N ARG A 94 -12.27 -15.95 11.48
CA ARG A 94 -13.52 -15.39 10.94
C ARG A 94 -13.79 -13.98 11.46
N GLU A 95 -13.50 -13.72 12.72
CA GLU A 95 -13.70 -12.40 13.31
C GLU A 95 -12.77 -11.35 12.70
N ILE A 96 -11.47 -11.63 12.62
CA ILE A 96 -10.50 -10.63 12.13
C ILE A 96 -10.49 -10.50 10.59
N HIS A 97 -11.12 -11.43 9.87
CA HIS A 97 -11.16 -11.49 8.41
C HIS A 97 -11.66 -10.21 7.77
N GLN A 98 -12.80 -9.69 8.24
CA GLN A 98 -13.45 -8.53 7.62
C GLN A 98 -12.58 -7.25 7.70
N PRO A 99 -12.05 -6.87 8.88
CA PRO A 99 -11.07 -5.78 8.97
C PRO A 99 -9.86 -5.99 8.05
N CYS A 100 -9.29 -7.21 8.00
CA CYS A 100 -8.11 -7.48 7.17
C CYS A 100 -8.37 -7.31 5.67
N ILE A 101 -9.51 -7.78 5.16
CA ILE A 101 -9.89 -7.58 3.75
C ILE A 101 -10.05 -6.10 3.44
N LYS A 102 -10.72 -5.35 4.32
CA LYS A 102 -10.93 -3.92 4.10
C LYS A 102 -9.62 -3.15 4.12
N ILE A 103 -8.71 -3.45 5.05
CA ILE A 103 -7.36 -2.88 5.09
C ILE A 103 -6.63 -3.12 3.76
N CYS A 104 -6.64 -4.35 3.25
CA CYS A 104 -6.01 -4.68 1.97
C CYS A 104 -6.61 -3.87 0.80
N SER A 105 -7.94 -3.78 0.76
CA SER A 105 -8.68 -3.09 -0.30
C SER A 105 -8.39 -1.59 -0.30
N GLU A 106 -8.56 -0.93 0.85
CA GLU A 106 -8.35 0.52 0.99
C GLU A 106 -6.88 0.90 0.80
N SER A 107 -5.95 0.10 1.35
CA SER A 107 -4.50 0.30 1.10
C SER A 107 -4.15 0.17 -0.38
N GLY A 108 -4.70 -0.83 -1.07
CA GLY A 108 -4.49 -1.02 -2.50
C GLY A 108 -5.02 0.14 -3.34
N LYS A 109 -6.21 0.66 -3.01
CA LYS A 109 -6.78 1.85 -3.65
C LYS A 109 -5.89 3.08 -3.40
N ALA A 110 -5.50 3.33 -2.15
CA ALA A 110 -4.63 4.46 -1.79
C ALA A 110 -3.32 4.45 -2.59
N LEU A 111 -2.62 3.31 -2.64
CA LEU A 111 -1.36 3.16 -3.36
C LEU A 111 -1.54 3.31 -4.88
N LYS A 112 -2.62 2.76 -5.44
CA LYS A 112 -2.93 2.90 -6.87
C LYS A 112 -3.19 4.34 -7.26
N GLU A 113 -3.96 5.07 -6.46
CA GLU A 113 -4.22 6.48 -6.67
C GLU A 113 -2.97 7.33 -6.49
N LEU A 114 -2.16 7.02 -5.49
CA LEU A 114 -0.87 7.67 -5.27
C LEU A 114 0.06 7.50 -6.48
N ALA A 115 0.16 6.28 -7.01
CA ALA A 115 0.96 6.01 -8.20
C ALA A 115 0.45 6.81 -9.43
N SER A 116 -0.86 6.88 -9.62
CA SER A 116 -1.49 7.70 -10.66
C SER A 116 -1.19 9.19 -10.46
N ALA A 117 -1.25 9.68 -9.23
CA ALA A 117 -0.98 11.06 -8.85
C ALA A 117 0.49 11.45 -9.13
N ILE A 118 1.44 10.60 -8.75
CA ILE A 118 2.88 10.79 -9.06
C ILE A 118 3.11 10.80 -10.57
N LYS A 119 2.55 9.82 -11.30
CA LYS A 119 2.70 9.71 -12.76
C LYS A 119 2.16 10.93 -13.50
N LYS A 120 1.03 11.47 -13.05
CA LYS A 120 0.39 12.64 -13.63
C LYS A 120 0.94 13.96 -13.10
N MET A 121 1.76 13.94 -12.05
CA MET A 121 2.22 15.12 -11.30
C MET A 121 1.06 15.98 -10.79
N ARG A 122 0.05 15.31 -10.26
CA ARG A 122 -1.15 15.93 -9.72
C ARG A 122 -1.33 15.56 -8.27
N ARG A 123 -1.94 16.46 -7.50
CA ARG A 123 -2.42 16.13 -6.16
C ARG A 123 -3.69 15.29 -6.26
N SER A 124 -3.88 14.38 -5.31
CA SER A 124 -5.11 13.62 -5.16
C SER A 124 -5.60 13.74 -3.72
N THR A 125 -6.87 14.12 -3.55
CA THR A 125 -7.55 14.18 -2.26
C THR A 125 -8.11 12.82 -1.84
N SER A 126 -8.42 11.95 -2.80
CA SER A 126 -8.99 10.61 -2.55
C SER A 126 -7.99 9.66 -1.87
N VAL A 127 -6.68 9.89 -2.05
CA VAL A 127 -5.62 9.14 -1.34
C VAL A 127 -5.81 9.25 0.18
N ASN A 128 -6.08 10.44 0.69
CA ASN A 128 -6.25 10.66 2.13
C ASN A 128 -7.51 9.96 2.67
N PHE A 129 -8.57 9.88 1.87
CA PHE A 129 -9.80 9.17 2.22
C PHE A 129 -9.55 7.67 2.40
N HIS A 130 -8.86 7.04 1.44
CA HIS A 130 -8.53 5.61 1.55
C HIS A 130 -7.57 5.30 2.70
N ILE A 131 -6.58 6.17 2.97
CA ILE A 131 -5.71 6.02 4.14
C ILE A 131 -6.50 6.12 5.44
N ALA A 132 -7.39 7.12 5.57
CA ALA A 132 -8.21 7.28 6.77
C ALA A 132 -9.11 6.05 7.02
N ASN A 133 -9.76 5.52 5.98
CA ASN A 133 -10.54 4.29 6.10
C ASN A 133 -9.69 3.09 6.52
N SER A 134 -8.51 2.93 5.93
CA SER A 134 -7.59 1.84 6.30
C SER A 134 -7.12 1.94 7.76
N LYS A 135 -6.95 3.17 8.28
CA LYS A 135 -6.58 3.44 9.68
C LYS A 135 -7.70 3.08 10.64
N ILE A 136 -8.94 3.43 10.32
CA ILE A 136 -10.12 3.05 11.13
C ILE A 136 -10.21 1.53 11.25
N GLU A 137 -10.07 0.80 10.14
CA GLU A 137 -10.13 -0.66 10.15
C GLU A 137 -8.89 -1.28 10.84
N ALA A 138 -7.72 -0.63 10.77
CA ALA A 138 -6.53 -1.05 11.52
C ALA A 138 -6.70 -0.91 13.04
N GLU A 139 -7.28 0.19 13.52
CA GLU A 139 -7.58 0.37 14.95
C GLU A 139 -8.65 -0.62 15.44
N LYS A 140 -9.65 -0.90 14.59
CA LYS A 140 -10.62 -1.96 14.86
C LYS A 140 -9.93 -3.32 14.99
N LEU A 141 -9.09 -3.69 14.02
CA LEU A 141 -8.33 -4.94 14.04
C LEU A 141 -7.43 -5.04 15.27
N LYS A 142 -6.72 -3.96 15.61
CA LYS A 142 -5.86 -3.89 16.79
C LYS A 142 -6.64 -4.11 18.09
N SER A 143 -7.84 -3.51 18.19
CA SER A 143 -8.72 -3.70 19.34
C SER A 143 -9.18 -5.15 19.46
N MET A 144 -9.51 -5.80 18.34
CA MET A 144 -9.87 -7.22 18.31
C MET A 144 -8.69 -8.11 18.73
N LEU A 145 -7.49 -7.88 18.18
CA LEU A 145 -6.31 -8.67 18.55
C LEU A 145 -5.98 -8.58 20.06
N ASN A 146 -6.25 -7.45 20.71
CA ASN A 146 -6.02 -7.25 22.14
C ASN A 146 -7.11 -7.83 23.04
N MET A 147 -8.22 -8.31 22.50
CA MET A 147 -9.34 -8.85 23.29
C MET A 147 -9.04 -10.30 23.71
N THR A 148 -8.90 -10.56 25.00
CA THR A 148 -8.51 -11.89 25.52
C THR A 148 -9.48 -13.01 25.14
N SER A 149 -10.79 -12.72 25.07
CA SER A 149 -11.82 -13.72 24.74
C SER A 149 -11.70 -14.29 23.32
N LEU A 150 -11.04 -13.58 22.42
CA LEU A 150 -10.80 -14.03 21.04
C LEU A 150 -9.86 -15.24 20.93
N TRP A 151 -9.16 -15.56 22.02
CA TRP A 151 -8.09 -16.54 22.08
C TRP A 151 -8.51 -17.80 22.85
N GLU A 152 -9.65 -17.78 23.53
CA GLU A 152 -10.07 -18.78 24.53
C GLU A 152 -10.32 -20.18 23.93
N ASN A 153 -10.60 -20.28 22.63
CA ASN A 153 -10.98 -21.52 21.96
C ASN A 153 -10.10 -21.89 20.75
N ALA A 154 -8.96 -21.20 20.53
CA ALA A 154 -8.15 -21.36 19.33
C ALA A 154 -6.79 -22.03 19.60
N ASP A 155 -6.34 -22.87 18.66
CA ASP A 155 -5.01 -23.49 18.72
C ASP A 155 -3.94 -22.41 18.50
N PHE A 156 -2.92 -22.36 19.37
CA PHE A 156 -1.77 -21.47 19.22
C PHE A 156 -1.10 -21.55 17.84
N ARG A 157 -1.12 -22.74 17.22
CA ARG A 157 -0.60 -22.94 15.85
C ARG A 157 -1.34 -22.11 14.80
N GLU A 158 -2.61 -21.76 15.04
CA GLU A 158 -3.41 -20.88 14.17
C GLU A 158 -3.44 -19.44 14.67
N ILE A 159 -3.53 -19.23 15.99
CA ILE A 159 -3.55 -17.88 16.58
C ILE A 159 -2.30 -17.11 16.20
N ILE A 160 -1.11 -17.70 16.39
CA ILE A 160 0.16 -16.98 16.23
C ILE A 160 0.33 -16.46 14.78
N PRO A 161 0.21 -17.29 13.72
CA PRO A 161 0.33 -16.80 12.35
C PRO A 161 -0.78 -15.82 11.97
N THR A 162 -2.01 -16.06 12.42
CA THR A 162 -3.18 -15.22 12.09
C THR A 162 -3.07 -13.83 12.75
N ALA A 163 -2.62 -13.78 14.01
CA ALA A 163 -2.33 -12.53 14.72
C ALA A 163 -1.14 -11.80 14.08
N ALA A 164 -0.07 -12.51 13.71
CA ALA A 164 1.08 -11.93 13.01
C ALA A 164 0.67 -11.27 11.69
N VAL A 165 -0.18 -11.93 10.89
CA VAL A 165 -0.75 -11.36 9.66
C VAL A 165 -1.55 -10.09 9.96
N GLY A 166 -2.38 -10.09 10.99
CA GLY A 166 -3.13 -8.90 11.41
C GLY A 166 -2.22 -7.73 11.81
N LEU A 167 -1.16 -7.99 12.58
CA LEU A 167 -0.17 -6.99 12.98
C LEU A 167 0.61 -6.44 11.78
N ILE A 168 1.05 -7.30 10.85
CA ILE A 168 1.75 -6.88 9.63
C ILE A 168 0.85 -5.98 8.77
N LEU A 169 -0.45 -6.27 8.68
CA LEU A 169 -1.41 -5.42 7.97
C LEU A 169 -1.56 -4.03 8.61
N ILE A 170 -1.63 -3.95 9.95
CA ILE A 170 -1.61 -2.67 10.67
C ILE A 170 -0.32 -1.90 10.34
N ASP A 171 0.80 -2.59 10.34
CA ASP A 171 2.12 -2.06 10.05
C ASP A 171 2.28 -1.55 8.60
N ILE A 172 1.57 -2.17 7.64
CA ILE A 172 1.46 -1.71 6.26
C ILE A 172 0.64 -0.43 6.17
N VAL A 173 -0.46 -0.30 6.93
CA VAL A 173 -1.25 0.95 7.00
C VAL A 173 -0.39 2.11 7.48
N THR A 174 0.37 1.93 8.57
CA THR A 174 1.32 2.94 9.05
C THR A 174 2.40 3.25 8.01
N CYS A 175 2.85 2.25 7.25
CA CYS A 175 3.80 2.49 6.17
C CYS A 175 3.20 3.32 5.04
N ASN A 176 1.96 3.05 4.65
CA ASN A 176 1.25 3.80 3.62
C ASN A 176 1.03 5.26 4.03
N GLU A 177 0.70 5.52 5.30
CA GLU A 177 0.61 6.88 5.86
C GLU A 177 1.91 7.67 5.63
N LYS A 178 3.06 7.09 6.00
CA LYS A 178 4.39 7.69 5.77
C LYS A 178 4.69 7.93 4.29
N ILE A 179 4.32 7.01 3.41
CA ILE A 179 4.49 7.18 1.95
C ILE A 179 3.67 8.37 1.47
N VAL A 180 2.43 8.50 1.94
CA VAL A 180 1.54 9.61 1.57
C VAL A 180 2.07 10.95 2.08
N GLU A 181 2.58 11.01 3.32
CA GLU A 181 3.26 12.20 3.86
C GLU A 181 4.46 12.61 2.99
N ALA A 182 5.33 11.67 2.65
CA ALA A 182 6.49 11.94 1.79
C ALA A 182 6.07 12.38 0.37
N PHE A 183 4.99 11.80 -0.15
CA PHE A 183 4.39 12.25 -1.40
C PHE A 183 3.84 13.68 -1.30
N GLN A 184 3.16 14.05 -0.22
CA GLN A 184 2.65 15.40 -0.03
C GLN A 184 3.80 16.42 0.01
N GLU A 185 4.90 16.09 0.68
CA GLU A 185 6.12 16.91 0.65
C GLU A 185 6.68 17.04 -0.78
N LEU A 186 6.77 15.92 -1.51
CA LEU A 186 7.20 15.91 -2.91
C LEU A 186 6.30 16.79 -3.77
N ALA A 187 4.98 16.58 -3.72
CA ALA A 187 4.00 17.30 -4.51
C ALA A 187 3.98 18.80 -4.21
N SER A 188 4.26 19.19 -2.96
CA SER A 188 4.45 20.59 -2.56
C SER A 188 5.69 21.19 -3.23
N ARG A 189 6.86 20.57 -3.05
CA ARG A 189 8.14 21.07 -3.57
C ARG A 189 8.22 21.06 -5.10
N ALA A 190 7.65 20.05 -5.72
CA ALA A 190 7.60 19.88 -7.17
C ALA A 190 6.44 20.65 -7.83
N ARG A 191 5.65 21.40 -7.05
CA ARG A 191 4.51 22.20 -7.55
C ARG A 191 3.54 21.40 -8.42
N PHE A 192 3.15 20.21 -7.96
CA PHE A 192 2.15 19.39 -8.65
C PHE A 192 0.84 20.18 -8.80
N GLU A 193 0.16 20.03 -9.94
CA GLU A 193 -1.12 20.70 -10.21
C GLU A 193 -2.19 20.21 -9.23
N ARG A 194 -3.11 21.09 -8.83
CA ARG A 194 -4.35 20.67 -8.16
C ARG A 194 -5.33 20.21 -9.23
N MET A 195 -6.24 19.29 -8.88
CA MET A 195 -7.25 18.83 -9.85
C MET A 195 -8.18 19.96 -10.34
N ASP A 196 -8.30 21.04 -9.58
CA ASP A 196 -9.17 22.18 -9.92
C ASP A 196 -8.52 23.16 -10.93
N ASP A 197 -7.20 23.10 -11.13
CA ASP A 197 -6.47 24.04 -11.98
C ASP A 197 -6.67 23.76 -13.50
N SER A 198 -7.35 22.66 -13.86
CA SER A 198 -7.63 22.31 -15.27
C SER A 198 -8.85 23.00 -15.89
N VAL A 199 -9.54 23.89 -15.14
CA VAL A 199 -10.64 24.71 -15.67
C VAL A 199 -10.21 26.17 -15.68
N SER A 200 -9.33 26.53 -16.61
CA SER A 200 -9.29 27.90 -17.12
C SER A 200 -9.80 27.85 -18.56
N PRO A 201 -10.91 28.51 -18.90
CA PRO A 201 -11.31 28.64 -20.29
C PRO A 201 -10.26 29.49 -20.99
N SER A 202 -9.73 29.00 -22.10
CA SER A 202 -9.08 29.84 -23.10
C SER A 202 -10.16 30.76 -23.68
N ASN A 203 -10.40 31.88 -22.99
CA ASN A 203 -10.96 33.06 -23.63
C ASN A 203 -9.81 33.83 -24.28
N ASP A 204 -10.16 34.44 -25.40
CA ASP A 204 -9.44 35.47 -26.16
C ASP A 204 -8.54 34.91 -27.29
N VAL A 205 -8.64 35.33 -28.56
CA VAL A 205 -9.40 36.40 -29.27
C VAL A 205 -9.44 35.99 -30.75
#